data_AF-A0A832BMB5-F1
#
_entry.id   AF-A0A832BMB5-F1
#
_cell.length_a   1.000
_cell.length_b   1.000
_cell.length_c   1.000
_cell.angle_alpha   90.00
_cell.angle_beta   90.00
_cell.angle_gamma   90.00
#
_symmetry.space_group_name_H-M   'P 1'
#
loop_
_entity.id
_entity.type
_entity.pdbx_description
1 polymer ?
#
loop_
_entity_poly.entity_id
_entity_poly.type
_entity_poly.pdbx_seq_one_letter_code
_entity_poly.pdbx_strand_id
1 'polypeptide(L)'
;MRKLFFVFTIVPLMFANTACEKKKGCTDPKALNRDIDAEVDNGTCEYSTVIFYMSVINPSRPVTVAVNGSAIGTITAQYPGGPGNCIAPGCVSYKFKSESKIDWVATEPGGIIWTGSVAPNAFTECIKVRVY
;
A
#
# COMPACT_ATOMS: atom_id res chain seq x y z
N MET A 1 23.40 65.99 31.16
CA MET A 1 22.04 65.41 31.22
C MET A 1 21.70 64.85 29.85
N ARG A 2 21.28 63.57 29.85
CA ARG A 2 20.35 62.91 28.91
C ARG A 2 20.67 62.91 27.39
N LYS A 3 21.32 61.82 26.99
CA LYS A 3 20.93 60.86 25.92
C LYS A 3 20.56 61.44 24.54
N LEU A 4 21.37 61.09 23.54
CA LEU A 4 20.80 60.45 22.37
C LEU A 4 21.66 59.24 22.02
N PHE A 5 21.07 58.07 22.26
CA PHE A 5 21.67 56.77 22.04
C PHE A 5 21.93 56.55 20.54
N PHE A 6 23.14 56.12 20.20
CA PHE A 6 23.37 55.34 18.98
C PHE A 6 22.53 54.07 19.08
N VAL A 7 21.35 54.08 18.49
CA VAL A 7 20.63 52.87 18.13
C VAL A 7 20.56 52.86 16.61
N PHE A 8 21.68 52.49 15.97
CA PHE A 8 21.56 51.74 14.74
C PHE A 8 20.89 50.44 15.15
N THR A 9 19.56 50.46 15.14
CA THR A 9 18.73 49.27 15.26
C THR A 9 19.34 48.29 14.29
N ILE A 10 19.85 47.20 14.87
CA ILE A 10 20.12 45.95 14.21
C ILE A 10 18.98 45.79 13.22
N VAL A 11 19.20 46.06 11.93
CA VAL A 11 18.40 45.42 10.91
C VAL A 11 18.86 43.98 11.12
N PRO A 12 18.08 43.13 11.81
CA PRO A 12 18.47 41.74 11.85
C PRO A 12 18.45 41.39 10.37
N LEU A 13 19.59 40.94 9.87
CA LEU A 13 19.71 40.37 8.55
C LEU A 13 18.52 39.43 8.37
N MET A 14 17.44 39.94 7.78
CA MET A 14 16.45 39.19 7.04
C MET A 14 17.14 38.81 5.74
N PHE A 15 18.32 38.20 5.85
CA PHE A 15 18.78 37.30 4.83
C PHE A 15 17.85 36.13 5.03
N ALA A 16 16.77 36.18 4.27
CA ALA A 16 16.00 35.02 3.90
C ALA A 16 17.00 34.00 3.34
N ASN A 17 17.65 33.25 4.24
CA ASN A 17 18.10 31.91 3.95
C ASN A 17 16.80 31.11 3.82
N THR A 18 16.07 31.33 2.73
CA THR A 18 15.13 30.35 2.21
C THR A 18 16.00 29.20 1.75
N ALA A 19 16.53 28.45 2.73
CA ALA A 19 17.11 27.16 2.49
C ALA A 19 16.05 26.38 1.73
N CYS A 20 16.42 25.89 0.56
CA CYS A 20 15.64 25.02 -0.32
C CYS A 20 14.69 24.12 0.49
N GLU A 21 13.42 24.53 0.62
CA GLU A 21 12.42 23.70 1.29
C GLU A 21 12.02 22.63 0.28
N LYS A 22 12.54 21.42 0.50
CA LYS A 22 12.21 20.27 -0.34
C LYS A 22 10.71 19.99 -0.25
N LYS A 23 10.05 19.86 -1.41
CA LYS A 23 8.64 19.45 -1.48
C LYS A 23 8.48 18.07 -0.84
N LYS A 24 7.51 17.96 0.06
CA LYS A 24 7.17 16.71 0.76
C LYS A 24 5.92 16.09 0.15
N GLY A 25 5.97 14.78 -0.09
CA GLY A 25 4.88 14.00 -0.68
C GLY A 25 5.27 12.53 -0.79
N CYS A 26 4.39 11.65 -1.24
CA CYS A 26 4.76 10.24 -1.43
C CYS A 26 5.74 10.12 -2.60
N THR A 27 6.93 9.58 -2.36
CA THR A 27 7.96 9.41 -3.41
C THR A 27 7.99 8.02 -4.02
N ASP A 28 7.23 7.07 -3.48
CA ASP A 28 7.22 5.68 -3.92
C ASP A 28 6.53 5.52 -5.29
N PRO A 29 7.23 4.98 -6.31
CA PRO A 29 6.68 4.83 -7.66
C PRO A 29 5.53 3.83 -7.78
N LYS A 30 5.36 2.93 -6.80
CA LYS A 30 4.30 1.91 -6.76
C LYS A 30 3.11 2.31 -5.87
N ALA A 31 3.17 3.47 -5.23
CA ALA A 31 2.03 4.02 -4.51
C ALA A 31 0.99 4.63 -5.47
N LEU A 32 -0.28 4.55 -5.11
CA LEU A 32 -1.43 5.13 -5.81
C LEU A 32 -1.42 6.67 -5.80
N ASN A 33 -0.80 7.26 -4.78
CA ASN A 33 -0.74 8.71 -4.55
C ASN A 33 0.68 9.27 -4.69
N ARG A 34 1.52 8.66 -5.54
CA ARG A 34 2.86 9.15 -5.85
C ARG A 34 2.82 10.62 -6.29
N ASP A 35 3.56 11.47 -5.61
CA ASP A 35 3.83 12.85 -5.99
C ASP A 35 5.14 12.91 -6.77
N ILE A 36 5.07 13.23 -8.06
CA ILE A 36 6.24 13.24 -8.95
C ILE A 36 7.22 14.37 -8.64
N ASP A 37 6.77 15.45 -8.00
CA ASP A 37 7.66 16.57 -7.63
C ASP A 37 8.13 16.47 -6.17
N ALA A 38 7.68 15.46 -5.41
CA ALA A 38 8.13 15.28 -4.04
C ALA A 38 9.59 14.80 -4.01
N GLU A 39 10.42 15.50 -3.24
CA GLU A 39 11.82 15.16 -3.03
C GLU A 39 12.05 14.43 -1.70
N VAL A 40 11.08 14.51 -0.79
CA VAL A 40 11.13 13.91 0.55
C VAL A 40 9.83 13.18 0.81
N ASP A 41 9.95 11.89 1.15
CA ASP A 41 8.78 11.11 1.56
C ASP A 41 8.18 11.67 2.85
N ASN A 42 6.87 11.87 2.84
CA ASN A 42 6.11 12.31 4.00
C ASN A 42 5.42 11.15 4.76
N GLY A 43 5.62 9.91 4.31
CA GLY A 43 5.03 8.71 4.92
C GLY A 43 3.54 8.54 4.67
N THR A 44 2.97 9.26 3.72
CA THR A 44 1.52 9.19 3.37
C THR A 44 1.21 8.30 2.18
N CYS A 45 2.18 7.51 1.70
CA CYS A 45 2.00 6.63 0.56
C CYS A 45 0.85 5.62 0.75
N GLU A 46 -0.05 5.56 -0.22
CA GLU A 46 -1.16 4.63 -0.28
C GLU A 46 -0.89 3.55 -1.34
N TYR A 47 -1.07 2.29 -0.99
CA TYR A 47 -0.77 1.19 -1.91
C TYR A 47 -2.03 0.42 -2.31
N SER A 48 -1.96 -0.32 -3.40
CA SER A 48 -3.05 -1.19 -3.85
C SER A 48 -3.46 -2.23 -2.80
N THR A 49 -4.63 -2.83 -2.97
CA THR A 49 -5.07 -4.02 -2.23
C THR A 49 -5.04 -5.21 -3.18
N VAL A 50 -4.63 -6.38 -2.70
CA VAL A 50 -4.84 -7.64 -3.42
C VAL A 50 -6.03 -8.39 -2.81
N ILE A 51 -6.88 -8.97 -3.66
CA ILE A 51 -7.94 -9.90 -3.29
C ILE A 51 -7.68 -11.25 -3.92
N PHE A 52 -7.62 -12.28 -3.07
CA PHE A 52 -7.52 -13.68 -3.42
C PHE A 52 -8.93 -14.24 -3.53
N TYR A 53 -9.25 -14.78 -4.70
CA TYR A 53 -10.58 -15.27 -5.00
C TYR A 53 -10.55 -16.63 -5.67
N MET A 54 -11.72 -17.26 -5.62
CA MET A 54 -11.97 -18.54 -6.25
C MET A 54 -13.02 -18.43 -7.39
N SER A 55 -12.86 -19.06 -8.57
CA SER A 55 -13.87 -19.18 -9.65
C SER A 55 -14.95 -20.26 -9.43
N VAL A 56 -14.55 -21.47 -9.01
CA VAL A 56 -15.36 -22.61 -8.52
C VAL A 56 -14.84 -23.13 -7.16
N ILE A 57 -15.60 -23.05 -6.06
CA ILE A 57 -15.16 -23.65 -4.78
C ILE A 57 -15.78 -25.02 -4.59
N ASN A 58 -15.08 -25.92 -3.90
CA ASN A 58 -15.75 -27.04 -3.22
C ASN A 58 -16.16 -26.57 -1.82
N PRO A 59 -17.47 -26.41 -1.52
CA PRO A 59 -17.92 -25.88 -0.23
C PRO A 59 -17.44 -26.71 0.97
N SER A 60 -17.16 -28.00 0.75
CA SER A 60 -16.66 -28.92 1.76
C SER A 60 -15.14 -28.83 1.98
N ARG A 61 -14.43 -28.01 1.19
CA ARG A 61 -12.96 -27.88 1.23
C ARG A 61 -12.56 -26.40 1.14
N PRO A 62 -12.73 -25.65 2.25
CA PRO A 62 -12.42 -24.22 2.28
C PRO A 62 -10.93 -23.96 2.06
N VAL A 63 -10.56 -22.93 1.31
CA VAL A 63 -9.15 -22.65 0.96
C VAL A 63 -8.57 -21.57 1.87
N THR A 64 -7.56 -21.91 2.66
CA THR A 64 -6.87 -20.96 3.55
C THR A 64 -5.76 -20.24 2.80
N VAL A 65 -5.73 -18.92 2.90
CA VAL A 65 -4.71 -18.06 2.29
C VAL A 65 -3.74 -17.56 3.36
N ALA A 66 -2.46 -17.72 3.10
CA ALA A 66 -1.36 -17.17 3.88
C ALA A 66 -0.54 -16.19 3.05
N VAL A 67 -0.07 -15.13 3.70
CA VAL A 67 0.83 -14.11 3.13
C VAL A 67 2.09 -14.05 3.98
N ASN A 68 3.25 -14.17 3.34
CA ASN A 68 4.56 -14.21 4.00
C ASN A 68 4.61 -15.21 5.17
N GLY A 69 3.98 -16.37 4.98
CA GLY A 69 3.90 -17.44 5.99
C GLY A 69 2.83 -17.28 7.07
N SER A 70 2.10 -16.15 7.12
CA SER A 70 1.00 -15.95 8.07
C SER A 70 -0.36 -16.16 7.40
N ALA A 71 -1.18 -17.05 7.95
CA ALA A 71 -2.57 -17.23 7.52
C ALA A 71 -3.37 -15.94 7.79
N ILE A 72 -4.04 -15.42 6.75
CA ILE A 72 -4.79 -14.15 6.82
C ILE A 72 -6.31 -14.34 6.63
N GLY A 73 -6.74 -15.52 6.17
CA GLY A 73 -8.16 -15.82 6.05
C GLY A 73 -8.42 -17.06 5.21
N THR A 74 -9.70 -17.30 4.97
CA THR A 74 -10.18 -18.46 4.22
C THR A 74 -11.19 -18.02 3.19
N ILE A 75 -11.03 -18.50 1.96
CA ILE A 75 -11.98 -18.27 0.87
C ILE A 75 -13.16 -19.23 1.05
N THR A 76 -14.36 -18.65 1.06
CA THR A 76 -15.64 -19.36 1.31
C THR A 76 -16.69 -19.09 0.25
N ALA A 77 -16.38 -18.28 -0.77
CA ALA A 77 -17.28 -17.96 -1.87
C ALA A 77 -16.60 -18.14 -3.24
N GLN A 78 -17.42 -18.36 -4.28
CA GLN A 78 -16.98 -18.50 -5.66
C GLN A 78 -17.43 -17.33 -6.53
N TYR A 79 -16.57 -16.96 -7.46
CA TYR A 79 -16.69 -15.83 -8.36
C TYR A 79 -16.14 -16.19 -9.75
N PRO A 80 -16.91 -16.88 -10.61
CA PRO A 80 -16.46 -17.33 -11.94
C PRO A 80 -15.95 -16.18 -12.84
N GLY A 81 -16.60 -15.02 -12.77
CA GLY A 81 -16.21 -13.79 -13.48
C GLY A 81 -15.21 -12.90 -12.73
N GLY A 82 -14.72 -13.35 -11.58
CA GLY A 82 -13.92 -12.55 -10.65
C GLY A 82 -14.76 -11.78 -9.63
N PRO A 83 -14.12 -11.26 -8.56
CA PRO A 83 -14.81 -10.74 -7.38
C PRO A 83 -15.43 -9.34 -7.57
N GLY A 84 -15.27 -8.73 -8.75
CA GLY A 84 -15.71 -7.35 -9.02
C GLY A 84 -14.82 -6.28 -8.36
N ASN A 85 -14.76 -6.28 -7.03
CA ASN A 85 -14.00 -5.32 -6.20
C ASN A 85 -13.06 -6.05 -5.21
N CYS A 86 -12.38 -5.28 -4.34
CA CYS A 86 -11.40 -5.81 -3.38
C CYS A 86 -11.96 -6.14 -1.98
N ILE A 87 -13.29 -6.10 -1.83
CA ILE A 87 -13.99 -6.39 -0.57
C ILE A 87 -15.13 -7.39 -0.78
N ALA A 88 -15.02 -8.21 -1.83
CA ALA A 88 -16.04 -9.19 -2.16
C ALA A 88 -16.22 -10.20 -1.00
N PRO A 89 -17.44 -10.41 -0.49
CA PRO A 89 -17.68 -11.31 0.63
C PRO A 89 -17.17 -12.74 0.36
N GLY A 90 -16.55 -13.36 1.37
CA GLY A 90 -16.01 -14.71 1.25
C GLY A 90 -14.74 -14.84 0.41
N CYS A 91 -14.11 -13.73 0.01
CA CYS A 91 -12.74 -13.67 -0.47
C CYS A 91 -11.78 -13.20 0.63
N VAL A 92 -10.48 -13.31 0.38
CA VAL A 92 -9.43 -12.88 1.32
C VAL A 92 -8.67 -11.72 0.71
N SER A 93 -8.50 -10.62 1.44
CA SER A 93 -7.81 -9.44 0.94
C SER A 93 -6.59 -9.06 1.80
N TYR A 94 -5.59 -8.45 1.16
CA TYR A 94 -4.39 -7.92 1.81
C TYR A 94 -4.08 -6.53 1.26
N LYS A 95 -3.98 -5.54 2.16
CA LYS A 95 -3.57 -4.17 1.84
C LYS A 95 -2.05 -4.05 1.96
N PHE A 96 -1.39 -3.67 0.88
CA PHE A 96 0.04 -3.39 0.90
C PHE A 96 0.36 -2.19 1.80
N LYS A 97 1.54 -2.22 2.43
CA LYS A 97 2.03 -1.15 3.32
C LYS A 97 3.29 -0.45 2.79
N SER A 98 3.89 -0.99 1.73
CA SER A 98 5.10 -0.51 1.08
C SER A 98 5.14 -1.06 -0.35
N GLU A 99 6.12 -0.64 -1.16
CA GLU A 99 6.46 -1.22 -2.47
C GLU A 99 6.85 -2.71 -2.47
N SER A 100 7.04 -3.30 -1.29
CA SER A 100 7.49 -4.68 -1.12
C SER A 100 6.46 -5.65 -1.66
N LYS A 101 6.91 -6.59 -2.49
CA LYS A 101 6.09 -7.72 -2.90
C LYS A 101 5.80 -8.63 -1.70
N ILE A 102 4.69 -9.35 -1.79
CA ILE A 102 4.36 -10.43 -0.87
C ILE A 102 4.42 -11.78 -1.59
N ASP A 103 4.72 -12.82 -0.83
CA ASP A 103 4.54 -14.20 -1.25
C ASP A 103 3.26 -14.74 -0.61
N TRP A 104 2.46 -15.45 -1.39
CA TRP A 104 1.20 -16.02 -0.94
C TRP A 104 1.14 -17.53 -1.17
N VAL A 105 0.40 -18.20 -0.29
CA VAL A 105 0.12 -19.64 -0.34
C VAL A 105 -1.37 -19.83 -0.09
N ALA A 106 -2.04 -20.58 -0.94
CA ALA A 106 -3.42 -21.00 -0.76
C ALA A 106 -3.48 -22.53 -0.61
N THR A 107 -4.08 -23.02 0.47
CA THR A 107 -4.08 -24.43 0.83
C THR A 107 -5.51 -24.94 0.98
N GLU A 108 -5.84 -26.02 0.28
CA GLU A 108 -7.10 -26.75 0.42
C GLU A 108 -6.94 -27.97 1.35
N PRO A 109 -7.95 -28.29 2.18
CA PRO A 109 -8.02 -29.53 2.95
C PRO A 109 -7.84 -30.76 2.07
N GLY A 110 -6.74 -31.49 2.24
CA GLY A 110 -6.34 -32.63 1.42
C GLY A 110 -5.11 -32.40 0.54
N GLY A 111 -4.36 -31.33 0.80
CA GLY A 111 -2.96 -31.20 0.39
C GLY A 111 -2.72 -30.50 -0.94
N ILE A 112 -3.77 -29.92 -1.55
CA ILE A 112 -3.59 -29.06 -2.74
C ILE A 112 -3.07 -27.70 -2.28
N ILE A 113 -1.99 -27.25 -2.92
CA ILE A 113 -1.30 -26.00 -2.58
C ILE A 113 -1.08 -25.22 -3.86
N TRP A 114 -1.46 -23.94 -3.84
CA TRP A 114 -1.12 -22.96 -4.86
C TRP A 114 -0.29 -21.85 -4.25
N THR A 115 0.70 -21.36 -4.99
CA THR A 115 1.62 -20.32 -4.50
C THR A 115 1.90 -19.29 -5.57
N GLY A 116 2.35 -18.11 -5.15
CA GLY A 116 2.83 -17.08 -6.05
C GLY A 116 3.34 -15.86 -5.30
N SER A 117 3.71 -14.84 -6.06
CA SER A 117 4.06 -13.53 -5.51
C SER A 117 3.23 -12.45 -6.18
N VAL A 118 2.96 -11.37 -5.46
CA VAL A 118 2.26 -10.19 -6.00
C VAL A 118 2.86 -8.92 -5.39
N ALA A 119 3.03 -7.90 -6.22
CA ALA A 119 3.58 -6.60 -5.84
C ALA A 119 2.48 -5.52 -5.92
N PRO A 120 2.60 -4.43 -5.14
CA PRO A 120 1.67 -3.30 -5.29
C PRO A 120 1.82 -2.65 -6.66
N ASN A 121 0.74 -2.03 -7.12
CA ASN A 121 0.66 -1.41 -8.44
C ASN A 121 0.04 -0.01 -8.32
N ALA A 122 0.72 1.01 -8.86
CA ALA A 122 0.28 2.41 -8.82
C ALA A 122 -0.94 2.70 -9.71
N PHE A 123 -1.27 1.83 -10.66
CA PHE A 123 -2.34 2.03 -11.64
C PHE A 123 -3.63 1.29 -11.30
N THR A 124 -3.65 0.49 -10.24
CA THR A 124 -4.86 -0.21 -9.80
C THR A 124 -4.94 -0.25 -8.28
N GLU A 125 -6.04 0.24 -7.73
CA GLU A 125 -6.35 0.10 -6.32
C GLU A 125 -6.64 -1.35 -5.91
N CYS A 126 -6.98 -2.21 -6.89
CA CYS A 126 -7.45 -3.56 -6.67
C CYS A 126 -6.82 -4.58 -7.62
N ILE A 127 -5.93 -5.40 -7.08
CA ILE A 127 -5.28 -6.52 -7.78
C ILE A 127 -6.08 -7.79 -7.48
N LYS A 128 -6.50 -8.51 -8.51
CA LYS A 128 -7.32 -9.73 -8.38
C LYS A 128 -6.45 -10.96 -8.66
N VAL A 129 -6.23 -11.78 -7.65
CA VAL A 129 -5.46 -13.02 -7.77
C VAL A 129 -6.41 -14.22 -7.69
N ARG A 130 -6.49 -14.98 -8.77
CA ARG A 130 -7.17 -16.27 -8.78
C ARG A 130 -6.21 -17.32 -8.26
N VAL A 131 -6.61 -18.07 -7.23
CA VAL A 131 -5.70 -19.02 -6.57
C VAL A 131 -5.67 -20.42 -7.19
N TYR A 132 -6.28 -20.64 -8.36
CA TYR A 132 -6.50 -21.95 -9.02
C TYR A 132 -7.18 -21.78 -10.39
#